data_AF-H1L1E7-F1
#
_entry.id   AF-H1L1E7-F1
#
_cell.length_a   1.000
_cell.length_b   1.000
_cell.length_c   1.000
_cell.angle_alpha   90.00
_cell.angle_beta   90.00
_cell.angle_gamma   90.00
#
_symmetry.space_group_name_H-M   'P 1'
#
loop_
_entity.id
_entity.type
_entity.pdbx_description
1 polymer ?
#
loop_
_entity_poly.entity_id
_entity_poly.type
_entity_poly.pdbx_seq_one_letter_code
_entity_poly.pdbx_strand_id
1 'polypeptide(L)'
;MFKEDTKFASKFEVDLLNKLTNGNFKYDDLILLEKMSGLDYRKRVYLNNTQIGVLEFDLVDLNWKFIPSACYYLIEEPKIKLKPTKRKLKGKYAEHLIENIDEFKKINNNYVGVELGKFVGVGIKKNERLKIKDLTFKKEIKRKKIQDFLKENNGRIRKMETKSIEFIGKYFEKYKNKSNYVINASFSGGKDSSISTLLAKKVIDDVDVLFIDTGLEYPETIDFVKKFAKEYDLNLRIIKARDFWKELEKEGIPTKDNRWCNSVCKLIPLKEFFEEEYKNKKIITIDGTRKYESFTRAKLKYERRNRFIPFQTSIFPILDWNALDVWSYIYINNILYNPLYDKGFERIGCYLCPSALNSEFLRVGDLYPELFNRWFNYLRKFYAEEDILRGFWRWKELPPKMKELKNILKEKSK
;
A
#
# COMPACT_ATOMS: atom_id res chain seq x y z
N MET A 1 -9.33 14.14 -10.94
CA MET A 1 -9.38 12.70 -11.25
C MET A 1 -8.07 12.09 -10.78
N PHE A 2 -8.04 11.53 -9.58
CA PHE A 2 -6.82 10.95 -9.01
C PHE A 2 -6.46 9.66 -9.77
N LYS A 3 -5.16 9.38 -9.95
CA LYS A 3 -4.71 8.19 -10.70
C LYS A 3 -4.98 6.90 -9.93
N GLU A 4 -4.76 5.82 -10.66
CA GLU A 4 -5.08 4.42 -10.46
C GLU A 4 -4.89 3.82 -9.04
N ASP A 5 -3.92 4.25 -8.23
CA ASP A 5 -3.72 3.69 -6.87
C ASP A 5 -3.48 4.80 -5.83
N THR A 6 -4.47 5.69 -5.71
CA THR A 6 -4.54 6.73 -4.66
C THR A 6 -5.35 6.22 -3.47
N LYS A 7 -5.00 6.60 -2.23
CA LYS A 7 -5.79 6.30 -1.02
C LYS A 7 -5.77 7.45 -0.02
N PHE A 8 -6.63 7.42 0.99
CA PHE A 8 -6.48 8.28 2.17
C PHE A 8 -5.20 7.90 2.94
N ALA A 9 -4.55 8.89 3.53
CA ALA A 9 -3.48 8.65 4.50
C ALA A 9 -4.06 7.88 5.70
N SER A 10 -3.39 6.80 6.12
CA SER A 10 -3.71 6.09 7.35
C SER A 10 -3.15 6.83 8.55
N LYS A 11 -3.52 6.40 9.76
CA LYS A 11 -3.02 7.00 11.00
C LYS A 11 -1.50 7.06 11.06
N PHE A 12 -0.84 5.93 10.76
CA PHE A 12 0.62 5.87 10.65
C PHE A 12 1.22 6.92 9.69
N GLU A 13 0.62 7.10 8.52
CA GLU A 13 1.15 8.04 7.53
C GLU A 13 0.92 9.50 7.94
N VAL A 14 -0.19 9.81 8.61
CA VAL A 14 -0.43 11.15 9.17
C VAL A 14 0.54 11.45 10.31
N ASP A 15 0.74 10.52 11.24
CA ASP A 15 1.70 10.65 12.34
C ASP A 15 3.12 10.84 11.79
N LEU A 16 3.47 10.11 10.73
CA LEU A 16 4.76 10.23 10.08
C LEU A 16 4.94 11.59 9.38
N LEU A 17 3.92 12.10 8.70
CA LEU A 17 3.97 13.45 8.12
C LEU A 17 4.19 14.50 9.20
N ASN A 18 3.43 14.45 10.30
CA ASN A 18 3.61 15.37 11.42
C ASN A 18 5.03 15.30 12.00
N LYS A 19 5.57 14.09 12.20
CA LYS A 19 6.94 13.89 12.70
C LYS A 19 8.00 14.46 11.74
N LEU A 20 7.84 14.24 10.43
CA LEU A 20 8.85 14.65 9.44
C LEU A 20 8.81 16.13 9.12
N THR A 21 7.66 16.78 9.33
CA THR A 21 7.46 18.16 8.91
C THR A 21 7.21 19.13 10.06
N ASN A 22 7.14 18.64 11.31
CA ASN A 22 6.61 19.36 12.47
C ASN A 22 5.23 19.99 12.19
N GLY A 23 4.44 19.31 11.34
CA GLY A 23 3.12 19.76 10.94
C GLY A 23 2.05 19.49 12.00
N ASN A 24 0.83 19.96 11.71
CA ASN A 24 -0.36 19.70 12.52
C ASN A 24 -1.50 19.19 11.62
N PHE A 25 -1.23 18.11 10.90
CA PHE A 25 -2.19 17.36 10.11
C PHE A 25 -3.06 16.51 11.04
N LYS A 26 -4.37 16.51 10.81
CA LYS A 26 -5.31 15.67 11.55
C LYS A 26 -5.69 14.45 10.73
N TYR A 27 -6.02 13.34 11.39
CA TYR A 27 -6.42 12.10 10.71
C TYR A 27 -7.67 12.27 9.84
N ASP A 28 -8.58 13.17 10.21
CA ASP A 28 -9.80 13.47 9.46
C ASP A 28 -9.58 14.47 8.30
N ASP A 29 -8.37 15.04 8.17
CA ASP A 29 -8.02 15.88 7.02
C ASP A 29 -7.97 15.05 5.73
N LEU A 30 -8.42 15.63 4.61
CA LEU A 30 -8.37 15.00 3.29
C LEU A 30 -6.92 15.01 2.75
N ILE A 31 -6.13 14.08 3.25
CA ILE A 31 -4.76 13.81 2.79
C ILE A 31 -4.79 12.57 1.90
N LEU A 32 -4.44 12.76 0.64
CA LEU A 32 -4.43 11.68 -0.35
C LEU A 32 -3.00 11.31 -0.71
N LEU A 33 -2.75 10.01 -0.76
CA LEU A 33 -1.45 9.43 -1.08
C LEU A 33 -1.55 8.67 -2.39
N GLU A 34 -0.86 9.16 -3.41
CA GLU A 34 -0.81 8.57 -4.74
C GLU A 34 0.50 7.80 -4.92
N LYS A 35 0.41 6.51 -5.21
CA LYS A 35 1.58 5.65 -5.43
C LYS A 35 2.47 6.15 -6.56
N MET A 36 3.79 6.10 -6.33
CA MET A 36 4.82 6.42 -7.31
C MET A 36 5.76 5.25 -7.54
N SER A 37 6.47 5.27 -8.67
CA SER A 37 7.61 4.40 -8.87
C SER A 37 8.77 4.82 -7.95
N GLY A 38 9.37 3.83 -7.30
CA GLY A 38 10.47 4.01 -6.35
C GLY A 38 11.23 2.70 -6.14
N LEU A 39 12.22 2.74 -5.24
CA LEU A 39 12.91 1.53 -4.77
C LEU A 39 12.05 0.76 -3.77
N ASP A 40 11.27 1.49 -2.95
CA ASP A 40 10.38 0.94 -1.93
C ASP A 40 9.11 1.82 -1.80
N TYR A 41 8.65 2.11 -0.57
CA TYR A 41 7.54 3.02 -0.33
C TYR A 41 7.84 4.40 -0.92
N ARG A 42 6.96 4.87 -1.81
CA ARG A 42 7.03 6.23 -2.39
C ARG A 42 5.67 6.71 -2.84
N LYS A 43 5.20 7.83 -2.30
CA LYS A 43 3.89 8.40 -2.64
C LYS A 43 3.91 9.92 -2.74
N ARG A 44 3.17 10.47 -3.70
CA ARG A 44 2.84 11.90 -3.69
C ARG A 44 1.81 12.15 -2.61
N VAL A 45 2.05 13.21 -1.84
CA VAL A 45 1.15 13.66 -0.78
C VAL A 45 0.37 14.84 -1.31
N TYR A 46 -0.95 14.70 -1.35
CA TYR A 46 -1.87 15.77 -1.69
C TYR A 46 -2.65 16.18 -0.45
N LEU A 47 -2.73 17.49 -0.23
CA LEU A 47 -3.72 18.08 0.65
C LEU A 47 -4.87 18.56 -0.24
N ASN A 48 -6.00 17.87 -0.15
CA ASN A 48 -7.09 17.91 -1.13
C ASN A 48 -6.60 17.61 -2.55
N ASN A 49 -6.50 18.64 -3.41
CA ASN A 49 -6.07 18.54 -4.81
C ASN A 49 -4.68 19.16 -5.03
N THR A 50 -4.00 19.61 -3.97
CA THR A 50 -2.69 20.28 -4.08
C THR A 50 -1.59 19.34 -3.61
N GLN A 51 -0.65 19.03 -4.51
CA GLN A 51 0.52 18.21 -4.16
C GLN A 51 1.46 19.01 -3.25
N ILE A 52 1.55 18.62 -1.97
CA ILE A 52 2.42 19.27 -0.99
C ILE A 52 3.81 18.61 -0.91
N GLY A 53 3.97 17.37 -1.38
CA GLY A 53 5.29 16.75 -1.37
C GLY A 53 5.29 15.30 -1.81
N VAL A 54 6.35 14.60 -1.44
CA VAL A 54 6.52 13.16 -1.62
C VAL A 54 6.95 12.56 -0.28
N LEU A 55 6.25 11.53 0.16
CA LEU A 55 6.62 10.70 1.30
C LEU A 55 7.30 9.45 0.77
N GLU A 56 8.50 9.15 1.24
CA GLU A 56 9.25 7.96 0.82
C GLU A 56 10.03 7.32 1.95
N PHE A 57 10.26 6.01 1.83
CA PHE A 57 11.22 5.29 2.67
C PHE A 57 12.51 5.10 1.88
N ASP A 58 13.60 5.69 2.37
CA ASP A 58 14.91 5.64 1.72
C ASP A 58 15.68 4.39 2.16
N LEU A 59 15.98 3.50 1.20
CA LEU A 59 16.74 2.27 1.46
C LEU A 59 18.24 2.50 1.69
N VAL A 60 18.77 3.69 1.37
CA VAL A 60 20.16 4.01 1.64
C VAL A 60 20.34 4.24 3.14
N ASP A 61 19.53 5.14 3.68
CA ASP A 61 19.62 5.59 5.08
C ASP A 61 18.66 4.82 6.01
N LEU A 62 17.86 3.89 5.46
CA LEU A 62 16.84 3.11 6.17
C LEU A 62 15.86 3.96 6.98
N ASN A 63 15.46 5.10 6.43
CA ASN A 63 14.64 6.07 7.14
C ASN A 63 13.58 6.72 6.25
N TRP A 64 12.51 7.19 6.88
CA TRP A 64 11.45 7.92 6.22
C TRP A 64 11.87 9.36 5.90
N LYS A 65 11.45 9.85 4.74
CA LYS A 65 11.73 11.20 4.26
C LYS A 65 10.48 11.84 3.68
N PHE A 66 10.27 13.11 4.02
CA PHE A 66 9.32 13.96 3.33
C PHE A 66 10.08 14.97 2.46
N ILE A 67 9.78 14.93 1.17
CA ILE A 67 10.37 15.82 0.17
C ILE A 67 9.31 16.87 -0.19
N PRO A 68 9.37 18.09 0.37
CA PRO A 68 8.37 19.11 0.13
C PRO A 68 8.36 19.61 -1.32
N SER A 69 7.18 19.95 -1.81
CA SER A 69 6.96 20.76 -3.00
C SER A 69 6.93 22.24 -2.62
N ALA A 70 6.89 23.15 -3.61
CA ALA A 70 6.65 24.57 -3.33
C ALA A 70 5.32 24.82 -2.60
N CYS A 71 4.32 23.97 -2.84
CA CYS A 71 2.99 24.13 -2.23
C CYS A 71 2.96 23.74 -0.75
N TYR A 72 3.96 23.02 -0.23
CA TYR A 72 4.07 22.79 1.21
C TYR A 72 4.19 24.10 1.98
N TYR A 73 4.98 25.05 1.45
CA TYR A 73 5.18 26.36 2.06
C TYR A 73 4.05 27.37 1.77
N LEU A 74 2.89 26.88 1.30
CA LEU A 74 1.63 27.61 1.33
C LEU A 74 0.85 27.36 2.63
N ILE A 75 1.17 26.27 3.35
CA ILE A 75 0.55 25.90 4.63
C ILE A 75 1.55 25.91 5.80
N GLU A 76 2.83 26.05 5.50
CA GLU A 76 3.94 26.17 6.44
C GLU A 76 4.67 27.48 6.16
N GLU A 77 5.10 28.19 7.20
CA GLU A 77 5.76 29.48 7.04
C GLU A 77 7.14 29.33 6.35
N PRO A 78 7.42 30.09 5.26
CA PRO A 78 8.75 30.13 4.67
C PRO A 78 9.77 30.69 5.66
N LYS A 79 10.95 30.05 5.74
CA LYS A 79 12.00 30.45 6.68
C LYS A 79 12.96 31.49 6.11
N ILE A 80 12.94 31.75 4.81
CA ILE A 80 13.91 32.63 4.15
C ILE A 80 13.21 33.55 3.16
N LYS A 81 13.50 34.84 3.24
CA LYS A 81 13.08 35.85 2.26
C LYS A 81 14.20 36.12 1.25
N LEU A 82 13.81 36.22 -0.02
CA LEU A 82 14.70 36.52 -1.13
C LEU A 82 14.41 37.91 -1.70
N LYS A 83 15.47 38.66 -1.99
CA LYS A 83 15.40 39.95 -2.66
C LYS A 83 14.68 39.83 -4.01
N PRO A 84 13.85 40.81 -4.39
CA PRO A 84 13.16 40.81 -5.68
C PRO A 84 14.12 40.63 -6.86
N THR A 85 13.73 39.82 -7.83
CA THR A 85 14.51 39.63 -9.06
C THR A 85 13.60 39.39 -10.26
N LYS A 86 14.02 39.87 -11.43
CA LYS A 86 13.37 39.57 -12.72
C LYS A 86 13.80 38.21 -13.27
N ARG A 87 14.83 37.57 -12.68
CA ARG A 87 15.38 36.30 -13.17
C ARG A 87 14.48 35.13 -12.76
N LYS A 88 14.23 34.20 -13.69
CA LYS A 88 13.67 32.88 -13.35
C LYS A 88 14.67 32.11 -12.49
N LEU A 89 14.30 31.77 -11.26
CA LEU A 89 15.17 31.13 -10.27
C LEU A 89 15.06 29.60 -10.19
N LYS A 90 13.99 28.98 -10.70
CA LYS A 90 13.83 27.51 -10.64
C LYS A 90 15.05 26.79 -11.23
N GLY A 91 15.67 25.93 -10.44
CA GLY A 91 16.88 25.18 -10.78
C GLY A 91 18.20 25.95 -10.58
N LYS A 92 18.18 27.20 -10.11
CA LYS A 92 19.37 28.06 -9.97
C LYS A 92 19.76 28.28 -8.51
N TYR A 93 21.03 28.62 -8.33
CA TYR A 93 21.56 29.09 -7.06
C TYR A 93 21.12 30.53 -6.79
N ALA A 94 20.74 30.82 -5.56
CA ALA A 94 20.12 32.06 -5.14
C ALA A 94 20.61 32.54 -3.76
N GLU A 95 21.73 32.02 -3.25
CA GLU A 95 22.31 32.45 -1.97
C GLU A 95 22.60 33.96 -1.93
N HIS A 96 22.99 34.56 -3.06
CA HIS A 96 23.22 36.00 -3.19
C HIS A 96 21.96 36.87 -3.08
N LEU A 97 20.76 36.26 -3.17
CA LEU A 97 19.48 36.95 -3.01
C LEU A 97 18.92 36.83 -1.60
N ILE A 98 19.54 36.07 -0.70
CA ILE A 98 19.06 35.91 0.67
C ILE A 98 19.13 37.26 1.40
N GLU A 99 18.01 37.67 2.00
CA GLU A 99 17.95 38.93 2.76
C GLU A 99 18.66 38.82 4.11
N ASN A 100 18.52 37.69 4.81
CA ASN A 100 19.17 37.41 6.09
C ASN A 100 20.02 36.13 6.02
N ILE A 101 21.34 36.29 5.87
CA ILE A 101 22.26 35.16 5.74
C ILE A 101 22.45 34.40 7.05
N ASP A 102 22.33 35.06 8.20
CA ASP A 102 22.53 34.44 9.52
C ASP A 102 21.39 33.49 9.86
N GLU A 103 20.16 33.88 9.51
CA GLU A 103 18.99 32.99 9.59
C GLU A 103 19.19 31.76 8.70
N PHE A 104 19.65 31.95 7.46
CA PHE A 104 19.94 30.83 6.55
C PHE A 104 21.00 29.88 7.11
N LYS A 105 22.06 30.40 7.72
CA LYS A 105 23.13 29.59 8.31
C LYS A 105 22.61 28.67 9.43
N LYS A 106 21.67 29.15 10.27
CA LYS A 106 21.07 28.39 11.38
C LYS A 106 20.15 27.23 10.94
N ILE A 107 19.71 27.18 9.68
CA ILE A 107 18.80 26.13 9.21
C ILE A 107 19.55 24.82 8.96
N ASN A 108 19.27 23.79 9.75
CA ASN A 108 19.88 22.47 9.59
C ASN A 108 19.15 21.56 8.57
N ASN A 109 17.97 21.97 8.10
CA ASN A 109 17.18 21.17 7.17
C ASN A 109 17.69 21.29 5.73
N ASN A 110 17.72 20.15 5.01
CA ASN A 110 18.09 20.12 3.59
C ASN A 110 17.10 20.88 2.69
N TYR A 111 15.82 20.88 3.06
CA TYR A 111 14.79 21.62 2.35
C TYR A 111 14.39 22.85 3.15
N VAL A 112 14.34 24.00 2.48
CA VAL A 112 14.09 25.30 3.11
C VAL A 112 12.95 26.00 2.38
N GLY A 113 12.00 26.55 3.14
CA GLY A 113 10.93 27.37 2.59
C GLY A 113 11.47 28.74 2.19
N VAL A 114 11.16 29.17 0.98
CA VAL A 114 11.59 30.47 0.46
C VAL A 114 10.39 31.33 0.09
N GLU A 115 10.49 32.61 0.37
CA GLU A 115 9.52 33.63 -0.04
C GLU A 115 10.20 34.60 -1.01
N LEU A 116 9.51 34.91 -2.11
CA LEU A 116 9.96 35.88 -3.11
C LEU A 116 8.76 36.71 -3.55
N GLY A 117 8.46 37.80 -2.82
CA GLY A 117 7.32 38.67 -3.08
C GLY A 117 5.99 37.91 -3.11
N LYS A 118 5.38 37.77 -4.30
CA LYS A 118 4.11 37.04 -4.51
C LYS A 118 4.29 35.52 -4.63
N PHE A 119 5.52 35.02 -4.56
CA PHE A 119 5.83 33.60 -4.68
C PHE A 119 6.26 33.02 -3.34
N VAL A 120 5.98 31.73 -3.16
CA VAL A 120 6.62 30.88 -2.16
C VAL A 120 7.21 29.66 -2.85
N GLY A 121 8.17 29.02 -2.22
CA GLY A 121 8.81 27.87 -2.83
C GLY A 121 9.65 27.06 -1.87
N VAL A 122 10.38 26.13 -2.47
CA VAL A 122 11.30 25.25 -1.77
C VAL A 122 12.69 25.41 -2.37
N GLY A 123 13.66 25.68 -1.51
CA GLY A 123 15.08 25.61 -1.78
C GLY A 123 15.71 24.33 -1.23
N ILE A 124 16.82 23.92 -1.84
CA ILE A 124 17.70 22.87 -1.34
C ILE A 124 18.95 23.55 -0.80
N LYS A 125 19.19 23.42 0.50
CA LYS A 125 20.42 23.85 1.15
C LYS A 125 21.48 22.76 0.98
N LYS A 126 22.64 23.14 0.46
CA LYS A 126 23.86 22.33 0.49
C LYS A 126 24.99 23.22 0.97
N ASN A 127 25.47 22.97 2.19
CA ASN A 127 26.42 23.85 2.89
C ASN A 127 25.83 25.29 2.96
N GLU A 128 26.60 26.29 2.53
CA GLU A 128 26.16 27.69 2.46
C GLU A 128 25.50 28.08 1.12
N ARG A 129 25.17 27.11 0.26
CA ARG A 129 24.52 27.36 -1.04
C ARG A 129 23.03 27.03 -1.00
N LEU A 130 22.23 27.87 -1.65
CA LEU A 130 20.79 27.71 -1.77
C LEU A 130 20.40 27.53 -3.22
N LYS A 131 19.97 26.33 -3.59
CA LYS A 131 19.42 26.06 -4.93
C LYS A 131 17.90 26.07 -4.90
N ILE A 132 17.25 26.93 -5.66
CA ILE A 132 15.78 26.97 -5.74
C ILE A 132 15.29 25.74 -6.51
N LYS A 133 14.58 24.84 -5.83
CA LYS A 133 14.03 23.62 -6.43
C LYS A 133 12.73 23.91 -7.16
N ASP A 134 11.83 24.67 -6.55
CA ASP A 134 10.55 25.02 -7.15
C ASP A 134 9.94 26.28 -6.52
N LEU A 135 9.08 26.98 -7.27
CA LEU A 135 8.35 28.17 -6.84
C LEU A 135 6.89 28.08 -7.32
N THR A 136 5.97 28.64 -6.54
CA THR A 136 4.55 28.76 -6.88
C THR A 136 4.00 30.10 -6.40
N PHE A 137 2.90 30.54 -6.98
CA PHE A 137 2.22 31.75 -6.51
C PHE A 137 1.57 31.50 -5.16
N LYS A 138 1.63 32.50 -4.28
CA LYS A 138 0.88 32.52 -3.03
C LYS A 138 -0.61 32.36 -3.34
N LYS A 139 -1.23 31.38 -2.70
CA LYS A 139 -2.66 31.08 -2.77
C LYS A 139 -3.09 30.38 -1.49
N GLU A 140 -4.34 30.54 -1.13
CA GLU A 140 -4.90 29.83 0.01
C GLU A 140 -5.12 28.35 -0.34
N ILE A 141 -4.76 27.45 0.59
CA ILE A 141 -5.11 26.04 0.51
C ILE A 141 -6.14 25.76 1.60
N LYS A 142 -7.40 25.56 1.20
CA LYS A 142 -8.45 25.09 2.11
C LYS A 142 -8.08 23.70 2.63
N ARG A 143 -8.38 23.37 3.88
CA ARG A 143 -8.31 22.00 4.40
C ARG A 143 -9.71 21.38 4.36
N LYS A 144 -9.93 20.39 3.50
CA LYS A 144 -11.20 19.62 3.49
C LYS A 144 -11.10 18.43 4.43
N LYS A 145 -12.24 17.90 4.85
CA LYS A 145 -12.29 16.66 5.62
C LYS A 145 -12.56 15.46 4.74
N ILE A 146 -12.15 14.27 5.19
CA ILE A 146 -12.49 13.00 4.54
C ILE A 146 -14.01 12.87 4.40
N GLN A 147 -14.77 13.24 5.44
CA GLN A 147 -16.24 13.19 5.41
C GLN A 147 -16.87 14.02 4.29
N ASP A 148 -16.31 15.19 3.97
CA ASP A 148 -16.80 16.01 2.86
C ASP A 148 -16.59 15.29 1.52
N PHE A 149 -15.40 14.70 1.34
CA PHE A 149 -15.09 13.90 0.16
C PHE A 149 -16.04 12.70 0.02
N LEU A 150 -16.33 11.99 1.12
CA LEU A 150 -17.23 10.84 1.11
C LEU A 150 -18.65 11.25 0.73
N LYS A 151 -19.17 12.36 1.29
CA LYS A 151 -20.48 12.91 0.92
C LYS A 151 -20.55 13.28 -0.56
N GLU A 152 -19.54 13.99 -1.06
CA GLU A 152 -19.43 14.39 -2.48
C GLU A 152 -19.39 13.17 -3.42
N ASN A 153 -18.83 12.03 -2.97
CA ASN A 153 -18.63 10.84 -3.81
C ASN A 153 -19.63 9.69 -3.58
N ASN A 154 -20.52 9.79 -2.60
CA ASN A 154 -21.42 8.70 -2.20
C ASN A 154 -22.23 8.13 -3.38
N GLY A 155 -22.82 8.99 -4.21
CA GLY A 155 -23.60 8.55 -5.38
C GLY A 155 -22.79 7.76 -6.40
N ARG A 156 -21.50 8.08 -6.59
CA ARG A 156 -20.60 7.32 -7.47
C ARG A 156 -20.26 5.96 -6.87
N ILE A 157 -19.97 5.91 -5.57
CA ILE A 157 -19.65 4.67 -4.84
C ILE A 157 -20.85 3.72 -4.84
N ARG A 158 -22.07 4.21 -4.62
CA ARG A 158 -23.30 3.41 -4.73
C ARG A 158 -23.50 2.82 -6.12
N LYS A 159 -23.27 3.60 -7.19
CA LYS A 159 -23.32 3.08 -8.57
C LYS A 159 -22.29 1.96 -8.82
N MET A 160 -21.10 2.07 -8.23
CA MET A 160 -20.08 1.02 -8.34
C MET A 160 -20.49 -0.25 -7.60
N GLU A 161 -21.03 -0.11 -6.38
CA GLU A 161 -21.62 -1.21 -5.62
C GLU A 161 -22.70 -1.93 -6.42
N THR A 162 -23.67 -1.21 -6.99
CA THR A 162 -24.74 -1.81 -7.82
C THR A 162 -24.17 -2.62 -8.98
N LYS A 163 -23.19 -2.07 -9.72
CA LYS A 163 -22.54 -2.80 -10.83
C LYS A 163 -21.85 -4.08 -10.38
N SER A 164 -21.18 -4.05 -9.23
CA SER A 164 -20.50 -5.23 -8.67
C SER A 164 -21.51 -6.28 -8.22
N ILE A 165 -22.61 -5.89 -7.58
CA ILE A 165 -23.71 -6.78 -7.19
C ILE A 165 -24.38 -7.41 -8.41
N GLU A 166 -24.73 -6.61 -9.43
CA GLU A 166 -25.28 -7.11 -10.70
C GLU A 166 -24.34 -8.10 -11.39
N PHE A 167 -23.03 -7.82 -11.37
CA PHE A 167 -22.02 -8.71 -11.93
C PHE A 167 -22.00 -10.07 -11.20
N ILE A 168 -21.97 -10.08 -9.87
CA ILE A 168 -22.04 -11.32 -9.09
C ILE A 168 -23.37 -12.05 -9.34
N GLY A 169 -24.48 -11.30 -9.37
CA GLY A 169 -25.82 -11.81 -9.64
C GLY A 169 -25.91 -12.57 -10.97
N LYS A 170 -25.28 -12.08 -12.04
CA LYS A 170 -25.21 -12.79 -13.33
C LYS A 170 -24.56 -14.17 -13.21
N TYR A 171 -23.50 -14.32 -12.42
CA TYR A 171 -22.86 -15.62 -12.19
C TYR A 171 -23.71 -16.49 -11.27
N PHE A 172 -24.29 -15.93 -10.21
CA PHE A 172 -25.18 -16.66 -9.32
C PHE A 172 -26.37 -17.25 -10.08
N GLU A 173 -27.12 -16.43 -10.83
CA GLU A 173 -28.26 -16.90 -11.64
C GLU A 173 -27.87 -17.98 -12.66
N LYS A 174 -26.69 -17.86 -13.28
CA LYS A 174 -26.18 -18.82 -14.26
C LYS A 174 -25.86 -20.20 -13.67
N TYR A 175 -25.51 -20.28 -12.39
CA TYR A 175 -24.98 -21.50 -11.77
C TYR A 175 -25.80 -22.01 -10.57
N LYS A 176 -26.71 -21.22 -9.98
CA LYS A 176 -27.44 -21.59 -8.75
C LYS A 176 -28.24 -22.90 -8.84
N ASN A 177 -28.77 -23.23 -10.03
CA ASN A 177 -29.53 -24.47 -10.27
C ASN A 177 -28.66 -25.62 -10.84
N LYS A 178 -27.35 -25.40 -10.99
CA LYS A 178 -26.44 -26.40 -11.55
C LYS A 178 -25.72 -27.12 -10.43
N SER A 179 -26.20 -28.32 -10.11
CA SER A 179 -25.66 -29.14 -9.02
C SER A 179 -24.16 -29.45 -9.17
N ASN A 180 -23.57 -29.35 -10.35
CA ASN A 180 -22.13 -29.54 -10.59
C ASN A 180 -21.28 -28.26 -10.40
N TYR A 181 -21.84 -27.16 -9.89
CA TYR A 181 -21.10 -25.94 -9.58
C TYR A 181 -21.21 -25.57 -8.10
N VAL A 182 -20.15 -24.95 -7.59
CA VAL A 182 -20.11 -24.28 -6.28
C VAL A 182 -19.62 -22.85 -6.48
N ILE A 183 -20.22 -21.90 -5.77
CA ILE A 183 -19.75 -20.51 -5.72
C ILE A 183 -19.24 -20.24 -4.31
N ASN A 184 -18.02 -19.74 -4.20
CA ASN A 184 -17.42 -19.33 -2.93
C ASN A 184 -16.78 -17.94 -3.06
N ALA A 185 -16.42 -17.34 -1.93
CA ALA A 185 -15.69 -16.08 -1.85
C ALA A 185 -14.32 -16.30 -1.20
N SER A 186 -13.26 -15.74 -1.79
CA SER A 186 -11.91 -15.76 -1.25
C SER A 186 -11.71 -14.58 -0.30
N PHE A 187 -11.38 -14.85 0.96
CA PHE A 187 -11.18 -13.86 2.00
C PHE A 187 -9.77 -13.96 2.60
N SER A 188 -8.99 -12.88 2.54
CA SER A 188 -7.61 -12.86 3.06
C SER A 188 -7.43 -12.04 4.34
N GLY A 189 -8.52 -11.43 4.84
CA GLY A 189 -8.44 -10.42 5.91
C GLY A 189 -7.98 -9.04 5.44
N GLY A 190 -7.78 -8.83 4.13
CA GLY A 190 -7.47 -7.52 3.54
C GLY A 190 -8.71 -6.71 3.17
N LYS A 191 -8.54 -5.40 2.96
CA LYS A 191 -9.62 -4.46 2.58
C LYS A 191 -10.38 -4.89 1.32
N ASP A 192 -9.66 -5.34 0.29
CA ASP A 192 -10.25 -5.63 -1.01
C ASP A 192 -11.09 -6.91 -0.94
N SER A 193 -10.56 -7.95 -0.29
CA SER A 193 -11.31 -9.19 -0.07
C SER A 193 -12.49 -9.01 0.88
N SER A 194 -12.37 -8.12 1.88
CA SER A 194 -13.48 -7.80 2.79
C SER A 194 -14.68 -7.26 2.00
N ILE A 195 -14.44 -6.29 1.11
CA ILE A 195 -15.50 -5.73 0.27
C ILE A 195 -16.06 -6.78 -0.70
N SER A 196 -15.21 -7.54 -1.41
CA SER A 196 -15.73 -8.54 -2.35
C SER A 196 -16.56 -9.62 -1.66
N THR A 197 -16.20 -10.02 -0.44
CA THR A 197 -16.97 -10.96 0.37
C THR A 197 -18.31 -10.38 0.80
N LEU A 198 -18.37 -9.13 1.28
CA LEU A 198 -19.64 -8.51 1.65
C LEU A 198 -20.55 -8.28 0.44
N LEU A 199 -19.99 -7.93 -0.72
CA LEU A 199 -20.76 -7.85 -1.97
C LEU A 199 -21.29 -9.21 -2.41
N ALA A 200 -20.52 -10.30 -2.19
CA ALA A 200 -20.97 -11.67 -2.43
C ALA A 200 -22.14 -12.05 -1.52
N LYS A 201 -22.01 -11.81 -0.20
CA LYS A 201 -23.05 -12.09 0.81
C LYS A 201 -24.38 -11.37 0.51
N LYS A 202 -24.33 -10.17 -0.07
CA LYS A 202 -25.55 -9.44 -0.52
C LYS A 202 -26.30 -10.14 -1.66
N VAL A 203 -25.66 -11.04 -2.40
CA VAL A 203 -26.25 -11.77 -3.53
C VAL A 203 -26.51 -13.24 -3.18
N ILE A 204 -25.62 -13.83 -2.39
CA ILE A 204 -25.60 -15.26 -2.06
C ILE A 204 -25.52 -15.34 -0.54
N ASP A 205 -26.66 -15.60 0.09
CA ASP A 205 -26.78 -15.52 1.56
C ASP A 205 -25.84 -16.51 2.27
N ASP A 206 -25.85 -17.78 1.89
CA ASP A 206 -24.97 -18.81 2.48
C ASP A 206 -23.75 -19.11 1.59
N VAL A 207 -23.01 -18.07 1.20
CA VAL A 207 -21.76 -18.25 0.44
C VAL A 207 -20.63 -18.73 1.34
N ASP A 208 -19.96 -19.81 0.95
CA ASP A 208 -18.72 -20.24 1.61
C ASP A 208 -17.66 -19.15 1.47
N VAL A 209 -17.13 -18.69 2.61
CA VAL A 209 -16.06 -17.69 2.69
C VAL A 209 -14.76 -18.39 3.08
N LEU A 210 -13.82 -18.46 2.16
CA LEU A 210 -12.60 -19.26 2.31
C LEU A 210 -11.43 -18.39 2.78
N PHE A 211 -10.85 -18.73 3.93
CA PHE A 211 -9.61 -18.16 4.43
C PHE A 211 -8.53 -19.24 4.52
N ILE A 212 -7.36 -18.97 3.93
CA ILE A 212 -6.21 -19.88 4.01
C ILE A 212 -5.28 -19.38 5.12
N ASP A 213 -5.23 -20.12 6.22
CA ASP A 213 -4.32 -19.87 7.32
C ASP A 213 -2.96 -20.48 7.00
N THR A 214 -1.96 -19.63 6.73
CA THR A 214 -0.60 -20.07 6.41
C THR A 214 0.27 -20.28 7.63
N GLY A 215 -0.20 -19.91 8.83
CA GLY A 215 0.62 -19.79 10.02
C GLY A 215 1.66 -18.65 9.93
N LEU A 216 1.56 -17.80 8.91
CA LEU A 216 2.45 -16.64 8.69
C LEU A 216 1.70 -15.30 8.74
N GLU A 217 0.41 -15.33 9.01
CA GLU A 217 -0.40 -14.14 9.24
C GLU A 217 -0.02 -13.49 10.57
N TYR A 218 -0.26 -12.19 10.66
CA TYR A 218 -0.16 -11.48 11.93
C TYR A 218 -1.28 -11.95 12.89
N PRO A 219 -1.05 -11.99 14.21
CA PRO A 219 -2.09 -12.31 15.18
C PRO A 219 -3.37 -11.49 14.98
N GLU A 220 -3.23 -10.19 14.75
CA GLU A 220 -4.37 -9.29 14.50
C GLU A 220 -5.12 -9.62 13.22
N THR A 221 -4.47 -10.24 12.22
CA THR A 221 -5.17 -10.69 11.01
C THR A 221 -6.05 -11.89 11.30
N ILE A 222 -5.57 -12.84 12.10
CA ILE A 222 -6.37 -14.01 12.51
C ILE A 222 -7.57 -13.56 13.35
N ASP A 223 -7.36 -12.67 14.31
CA ASP A 223 -8.42 -12.11 15.14
C ASP A 223 -9.42 -11.30 14.30
N PHE A 224 -8.92 -10.47 13.38
CA PHE A 224 -9.76 -9.71 12.45
C PHE A 224 -10.63 -10.64 11.60
N VAL A 225 -10.06 -11.70 11.01
CA VAL A 225 -10.82 -12.63 10.15
C VAL A 225 -11.98 -13.28 10.90
N LYS A 226 -11.73 -13.75 12.13
CA LYS A 226 -12.77 -14.36 12.98
C LYS A 226 -13.82 -13.34 13.40
N LYS A 227 -13.39 -12.15 13.84
CA LYS A 227 -14.30 -11.07 14.24
C LYS A 227 -15.17 -10.62 13.08
N PHE A 228 -14.58 -10.41 11.90
CA PHE A 228 -15.26 -9.99 10.69
C PHE A 228 -16.30 -11.03 10.26
N ALA A 229 -15.95 -12.32 10.26
CA ALA A 229 -16.90 -13.39 9.94
C ALA A 229 -18.08 -13.42 10.91
N LYS A 230 -17.84 -13.22 12.22
CA LYS A 230 -18.90 -13.15 13.22
C LYS A 230 -19.78 -11.90 13.06
N GLU A 231 -19.18 -10.74 12.83
CA GLU A 231 -19.89 -9.46 12.71
C GLU A 231 -20.84 -9.41 11.50
N TYR A 232 -20.45 -10.05 10.41
CA TYR A 232 -21.22 -10.06 9.16
C TYR A 232 -21.90 -11.40 8.84
N ASP A 233 -22.00 -12.30 9.82
CA ASP A 233 -22.65 -13.61 9.71
C ASP A 233 -22.20 -14.39 8.46
N LEU A 234 -20.89 -14.59 8.35
CA LEU A 234 -20.26 -15.26 7.22
C LEU A 234 -20.00 -16.74 7.52
N ASN A 235 -20.32 -17.60 6.56
CA ASN A 235 -19.94 -19.01 6.58
C ASN A 235 -18.43 -19.18 6.29
N LEU A 236 -17.61 -18.90 7.31
CA LEU A 236 -16.16 -18.92 7.22
C LEU A 236 -15.61 -20.36 7.27
N ARG A 237 -14.92 -20.77 6.23
CA ARG A 237 -14.16 -22.03 6.16
C ARG A 237 -12.66 -21.72 6.22
N ILE A 238 -12.00 -22.22 7.26
CA ILE A 238 -10.56 -22.03 7.46
C ILE A 238 -9.80 -23.24 6.90
N ILE A 239 -8.96 -23.00 5.89
CA ILE A 239 -8.11 -24.00 5.26
C ILE A 239 -6.71 -23.88 5.86
N LYS A 240 -6.24 -24.95 6.51
CA LYS A 240 -4.88 -24.98 7.06
C LYS A 240 -3.86 -25.23 5.95
N ALA A 241 -2.83 -24.39 5.89
CA ALA A 241 -1.74 -24.57 4.94
C ALA A 241 -0.79 -25.71 5.31
N ARG A 242 0.10 -26.05 4.37
CA ARG A 242 1.35 -26.77 4.68
C ARG A 242 2.24 -25.90 5.57
N ASP A 243 2.96 -26.55 6.50
CA ASP A 243 3.89 -25.88 7.40
C ASP A 243 5.03 -25.22 6.60
N PHE A 244 5.04 -23.89 6.59
CA PHE A 244 6.05 -23.10 5.89
C PHE A 244 7.47 -23.42 6.35
N TRP A 245 7.69 -23.60 7.66
CA TRP A 245 9.04 -23.77 8.21
C TRP A 245 9.64 -25.12 7.84
N LYS A 246 8.81 -26.15 7.75
CA LYS A 246 9.22 -27.47 7.25
C LYS A 246 9.56 -27.45 5.76
N GLU A 247 8.76 -26.75 4.95
CA GLU A 247 9.00 -26.67 3.51
C GLU A 247 10.15 -25.72 3.17
N LEU A 248 10.42 -24.71 4.01
CA LEU A 248 11.56 -23.80 3.88
C LEU A 248 12.91 -24.54 3.88
N GLU A 249 13.05 -25.64 4.63
CA GLU A 249 14.27 -26.46 4.66
C GLU A 249 14.55 -27.14 3.31
N LYS A 250 13.50 -27.44 2.53
CA LYS A 250 13.60 -28.10 1.23
C LYS A 250 13.69 -27.11 0.08
N GLU A 251 12.84 -26.08 0.12
CA GLU A 251 12.62 -25.13 -0.97
C GLU A 251 13.57 -23.91 -0.91
N GLY A 252 14.17 -23.66 0.26
CA GLY A 252 15.00 -22.50 0.52
C GLY A 252 14.21 -21.19 0.60
N ILE A 253 14.93 -20.07 0.68
CA ILE A 253 14.34 -18.75 0.91
C ILE A 253 13.41 -18.37 -0.25
N PRO A 254 12.11 -18.09 0.00
CA PRO A 254 11.22 -17.61 -1.04
C PRO A 254 11.66 -16.22 -1.50
N THR A 255 11.69 -16.01 -2.81
CA THR A 255 12.05 -14.73 -3.43
C THR A 255 10.88 -14.18 -4.25
N LYS A 256 10.99 -12.94 -4.75
CA LYS A 256 10.01 -12.36 -5.68
C LYS A 256 9.94 -13.16 -6.98
N ASP A 257 11.06 -13.76 -7.39
CA ASP A 257 11.20 -14.52 -8.63
C ASP A 257 10.79 -15.99 -8.46
N ASN A 258 10.94 -16.55 -7.26
CA ASN A 258 10.49 -17.89 -6.90
C ASN A 258 9.64 -17.89 -5.62
N ARG A 259 8.32 -17.73 -5.81
CA ARG A 259 7.33 -17.71 -4.72
C ARG A 259 6.71 -19.09 -4.49
N TRP A 260 7.55 -20.08 -4.24
CA TRP A 260 7.12 -21.46 -3.97
C TRP A 260 6.08 -21.52 -2.83
N CYS A 261 6.18 -20.62 -1.84
CA CYS A 261 5.23 -20.56 -0.72
C CYS A 261 3.79 -20.29 -1.17
N ASN A 262 3.58 -19.65 -2.33
CA ASN A 262 2.23 -19.48 -2.87
C ASN A 262 1.66 -20.79 -3.43
N SER A 263 2.46 -21.58 -4.16
CA SER A 263 2.02 -22.88 -4.65
C SER A 263 1.86 -23.88 -3.50
N VAL A 264 2.90 -24.04 -2.68
CA VAL A 264 2.98 -25.07 -1.65
C VAL A 264 2.08 -24.78 -0.46
N CYS A 265 2.11 -23.56 0.08
CA CYS A 265 1.36 -23.23 1.29
C CYS A 265 -0.06 -22.72 1.01
N LYS A 266 -0.42 -22.36 -0.23
CA LYS A 266 -1.76 -21.83 -0.54
C LYS A 266 -2.52 -22.64 -1.58
N LEU A 267 -1.96 -22.80 -2.78
CA LEU A 267 -2.70 -23.40 -3.88
C LEU A 267 -2.88 -24.92 -3.73
N ILE A 268 -1.90 -25.64 -3.20
CA ILE A 268 -2.03 -27.08 -2.92
C ILE A 268 -3.11 -27.34 -1.85
N PRO A 269 -3.06 -26.74 -0.64
CA PRO A 269 -4.12 -26.90 0.36
C PRO A 269 -5.51 -26.49 -0.14
N LEU A 270 -5.60 -25.41 -0.92
CA LEU A 270 -6.87 -24.99 -1.51
C LEU A 270 -7.42 -26.03 -2.50
N LYS A 271 -6.54 -26.62 -3.32
CA LYS A 271 -6.92 -27.67 -4.26
C LYS A 271 -7.42 -28.92 -3.52
N GLU A 272 -6.70 -29.35 -2.50
CA GLU A 272 -7.07 -30.49 -1.65
C GLU A 272 -8.44 -30.26 -0.99
N PHE A 273 -8.64 -29.09 -0.37
CA PHE A 273 -9.93 -28.69 0.19
C PHE A 273 -11.05 -28.76 -0.84
N PHE A 274 -10.83 -28.28 -2.06
CA PHE A 274 -11.83 -28.36 -3.11
C PHE A 274 -12.14 -29.80 -3.56
N GLU A 275 -11.12 -30.66 -3.65
CA GLU A 275 -11.30 -32.07 -4.03
C GLU A 275 -12.03 -32.86 -2.94
N GLU A 276 -11.86 -32.48 -1.67
CA GLU A 276 -12.50 -33.11 -0.52
C GLU A 276 -13.92 -32.61 -0.27
N GLU A 277 -14.13 -31.29 -0.21
CA GLU A 277 -15.41 -30.68 0.17
C GLU A 277 -16.33 -30.43 -1.03
N TYR A 278 -15.77 -30.19 -2.23
CA TYR A 278 -16.52 -29.91 -3.45
C TYR A 278 -16.32 -31.00 -4.51
N LYS A 279 -16.42 -32.26 -4.08
CA LYS A 279 -16.24 -33.45 -4.93
C LYS A 279 -17.02 -33.37 -6.24
N ASN A 280 -16.29 -33.54 -7.35
CA ASN A 280 -16.81 -33.51 -8.72
C ASN A 280 -17.53 -32.20 -9.11
N LYS A 281 -17.21 -31.08 -8.44
CA LYS A 281 -17.77 -29.76 -8.77
C LYS A 281 -16.77 -28.90 -9.55
N LYS A 282 -17.31 -28.00 -10.38
CA LYS A 282 -16.60 -26.84 -10.91
C LYS A 282 -16.82 -25.66 -9.98
N ILE A 283 -15.81 -24.81 -9.85
CA ILE A 283 -15.79 -23.79 -8.80
C ILE A 283 -15.74 -22.40 -9.41
N ILE A 284 -16.63 -21.53 -8.96
CA ILE A 284 -16.58 -20.09 -9.23
C ILE A 284 -16.16 -19.40 -7.93
N THR A 285 -14.98 -18.78 -7.93
CA THR A 285 -14.47 -18.05 -6.76
C THR A 285 -14.58 -16.56 -6.99
N ILE A 286 -15.31 -15.88 -6.12
CA ILE A 286 -15.37 -14.41 -6.05
C ILE A 286 -14.09 -13.93 -5.36
N ASP A 287 -13.32 -13.09 -6.05
CA ASP A 287 -12.00 -12.64 -5.60
C ASP A 287 -11.86 -11.12 -5.66
N GLY A 288 -11.25 -10.53 -4.63
CA GLY A 288 -11.08 -9.08 -4.48
C GLY A 288 -9.97 -8.44 -5.33
N THR A 289 -9.42 -9.12 -6.34
CA THR A 289 -8.36 -8.57 -7.20
C THR A 289 -8.81 -7.34 -7.98
N ARG A 290 -7.94 -6.32 -8.06
CA ARG A 290 -8.14 -5.06 -8.81
C ARG A 290 -7.04 -4.85 -9.85
N LYS A 291 -7.35 -4.16 -10.95
CA LYS A 291 -6.38 -3.84 -12.01
C LYS A 291 -5.21 -3.00 -11.51
N TYR A 292 -5.47 -2.08 -10.60
CA TYR A 292 -4.53 -1.05 -10.20
C TYR A 292 -3.50 -1.48 -9.14
N GLU A 293 -3.51 -2.75 -8.72
CA GLU A 293 -2.54 -3.26 -7.74
C GLU A 293 -1.16 -3.54 -8.34
N SER A 294 -1.08 -3.89 -9.63
CA SER A 294 0.18 -4.15 -10.33
C SER A 294 0.05 -4.09 -11.85
N PHE A 295 1.17 -3.90 -12.55
CA PHE A 295 1.22 -3.93 -14.02
C PHE A 295 0.70 -5.24 -14.63
N THR A 296 0.92 -6.37 -13.95
CA THR A 296 0.40 -7.67 -14.39
C THR A 296 -1.12 -7.72 -14.26
N ARG A 297 -1.67 -7.15 -13.18
CA ARG A 297 -3.12 -7.13 -12.91
C ARG A 297 -3.87 -6.17 -13.82
N ALA A 298 -3.23 -5.12 -14.32
CA ALA A 298 -3.84 -4.17 -15.26
C ALA A 298 -4.40 -4.83 -16.54
N LYS A 299 -3.86 -5.99 -16.94
CA LYS A 299 -4.30 -6.76 -18.11
C LYS A 299 -5.38 -7.81 -17.80
N LEU A 300 -5.82 -7.94 -16.55
CA LEU A 300 -6.82 -8.93 -16.17
C LEU A 300 -8.19 -8.58 -16.77
N LYS A 301 -8.91 -9.65 -17.15
CA LYS A 301 -10.33 -9.62 -17.46
C LYS A 301 -11.12 -9.89 -16.18
N TYR A 302 -12.43 -9.67 -16.24
CA TYR A 302 -13.38 -9.89 -15.13
C TYR A 302 -13.50 -11.34 -14.66
N GLU A 303 -13.00 -12.29 -15.45
CA GLU A 303 -12.87 -13.68 -15.07
C GLU A 303 -11.53 -14.26 -15.51
N ARG A 304 -11.05 -15.28 -14.79
CA ARG A 304 -9.83 -16.01 -15.12
C ARG A 304 -9.91 -17.45 -14.62
N ARG A 305 -9.72 -18.41 -15.52
CA ARG A 305 -9.50 -19.81 -15.15
C ARG A 305 -8.16 -19.98 -14.44
N ASN A 306 -8.16 -20.66 -13.30
CA ASN A 306 -6.94 -20.93 -12.55
C ASN A 306 -6.08 -21.96 -13.31
N ARG A 307 -4.79 -21.66 -13.50
CA ARG A 307 -3.85 -22.55 -14.19
C ARG A 307 -3.44 -23.75 -13.34
N PHE A 308 -3.36 -23.57 -12.01
CA PHE A 308 -2.97 -24.60 -11.06
C PHE A 308 -4.14 -25.49 -10.63
N ILE A 309 -5.36 -24.91 -10.59
CA ILE A 309 -6.61 -25.61 -10.25
C ILE A 309 -7.55 -25.52 -11.46
N PRO A 310 -7.45 -26.40 -12.46
CA PRO A 310 -8.12 -26.22 -13.75
C PRO A 310 -9.66 -26.24 -13.70
N PHE A 311 -10.25 -26.72 -12.60
CA PHE A 311 -11.71 -26.73 -12.39
C PHE A 311 -12.20 -25.49 -11.62
N GLN A 312 -11.32 -24.54 -11.29
CA GLN A 312 -11.65 -23.26 -10.66
C GLN A 312 -11.57 -22.11 -11.68
N THR A 313 -12.59 -21.25 -11.66
CA THR A 313 -12.62 -19.96 -12.34
C THR A 313 -12.84 -18.86 -11.32
N SER A 314 -11.93 -17.88 -11.26
CA SER A 314 -12.09 -16.70 -10.42
C SER A 314 -12.84 -15.60 -11.16
N ILE A 315 -13.70 -14.86 -10.48
CA ILE A 315 -14.38 -13.66 -10.97
C ILE A 315 -14.05 -12.46 -10.08
N PHE A 316 -13.96 -11.27 -10.68
CA PHE A 316 -13.42 -10.08 -10.02
C PHE A 316 -14.44 -8.94 -10.00
N PRO A 317 -15.37 -8.90 -9.02
CA PRO A 317 -16.46 -7.92 -9.02
C PRO A 317 -16.01 -6.47 -8.80
N ILE A 318 -14.83 -6.27 -8.22
CA ILE A 318 -14.26 -4.95 -7.93
C ILE A 318 -13.04 -4.63 -8.80
N LEU A 319 -12.91 -5.29 -9.95
CA LEU A 319 -11.72 -5.23 -10.81
C LEU A 319 -11.29 -3.80 -11.17
N ASP A 320 -12.27 -2.92 -11.44
CA ASP A 320 -12.06 -1.53 -11.85
C ASP A 320 -12.11 -0.53 -10.67
N TRP A 321 -12.14 -1.01 -9.43
CA TRP A 321 -12.09 -0.14 -8.25
C TRP A 321 -10.65 0.28 -7.97
N ASN A 322 -10.40 1.57 -7.74
CA ASN A 322 -9.12 2.03 -7.21
C ASN A 322 -9.09 1.94 -5.67
N ALA A 323 -7.92 2.16 -5.06
CA ALA A 323 -7.80 2.06 -3.59
C ALA A 323 -8.64 3.12 -2.86
N LEU A 324 -8.84 4.31 -3.44
CA LEU A 324 -9.67 5.37 -2.87
C LEU A 324 -11.15 4.97 -2.88
N ASP A 325 -11.61 4.26 -3.92
CA ASP A 325 -12.98 3.73 -4.01
C ASP A 325 -13.24 2.68 -2.93
N VAL A 326 -12.30 1.74 -2.77
CA VAL A 326 -12.32 0.71 -1.72
C VAL A 326 -12.43 1.34 -0.34
N TRP A 327 -11.54 2.28 -0.02
CA TRP A 327 -11.57 2.96 1.28
C TRP A 327 -12.82 3.83 1.45
N SER A 328 -13.29 4.50 0.39
CA SER A 328 -14.52 5.28 0.45
C SER A 328 -15.72 4.40 0.75
N TYR A 329 -15.81 3.22 0.14
CA TYR A 329 -16.87 2.26 0.40
C TYR A 329 -16.83 1.74 1.84
N ILE A 330 -15.63 1.45 2.36
CA ILE A 330 -15.43 1.05 3.77
C ILE A 330 -15.96 2.13 4.71
N TYR A 331 -15.56 3.39 4.53
CA TYR A 331 -15.98 4.48 5.42
C TYR A 331 -17.45 4.86 5.26
N ILE A 332 -18.01 4.85 4.04
CA ILE A 332 -19.43 5.16 3.81
C ILE A 332 -20.35 4.13 4.48
N ASN A 333 -19.94 2.86 4.51
CA ASN A 333 -20.76 1.77 5.07
C ASN A 333 -20.30 1.35 6.47
N ASN A 334 -19.37 2.09 7.11
CA ASN A 334 -18.79 1.76 8.41
C ASN A 334 -18.31 0.31 8.52
N ILE A 335 -17.64 -0.19 7.49
CA ILE A 335 -17.16 -1.58 7.43
C ILE A 335 -15.92 -1.75 8.31
N LEU A 336 -15.90 -2.81 9.13
CA LEU A 336 -14.72 -3.19 9.89
C LEU A 336 -13.56 -3.50 8.94
N TYR A 337 -12.39 -2.90 9.17
CA TYR A 337 -11.17 -3.19 8.41
C TYR A 337 -10.02 -3.62 9.32
N ASN A 338 -9.04 -4.30 8.74
CA ASN A 338 -7.91 -4.85 9.49
C ASN A 338 -7.05 -3.71 10.12
N PRO A 339 -6.81 -3.72 11.44
CA PRO A 339 -6.13 -2.62 12.13
C PRO A 339 -4.68 -2.39 11.68
N LEU A 340 -4.06 -3.37 11.01
CA LEU A 340 -2.70 -3.24 10.49
C LEU A 340 -2.55 -2.12 9.45
N TYR A 341 -3.64 -1.73 8.76
CA TYR A 341 -3.62 -0.58 7.86
C TYR A 341 -3.25 0.73 8.58
N ASP A 342 -3.71 0.89 9.83
CA ASP A 342 -3.37 2.04 10.67
C ASP A 342 -2.00 1.91 11.33
N LYS A 343 -1.41 0.70 11.35
CA LYS A 343 -0.06 0.44 11.87
C LYS A 343 1.06 0.59 10.83
N GLY A 344 0.72 0.90 9.58
CA GLY A 344 1.68 1.19 8.51
C GLY A 344 1.84 0.09 7.46
N PHE A 345 0.95 -0.90 7.43
CA PHE A 345 0.95 -1.93 6.39
C PHE A 345 0.00 -1.56 5.25
N GLU A 346 0.47 -1.65 3.99
CA GLU A 346 -0.37 -1.42 2.81
C GLU A 346 -1.03 -2.70 2.30
N ARG A 347 -0.40 -3.84 2.60
CA ARG A 347 -0.87 -5.14 2.20
C ARG A 347 -0.89 -6.07 3.40
N ILE A 348 -2.06 -6.65 3.64
CA ILE A 348 -2.23 -7.70 4.63
C ILE A 348 -1.89 -9.03 3.98
N GLY A 349 -1.04 -9.81 4.66
CA GLY A 349 -0.57 -11.10 4.22
C GLY A 349 0.50 -11.62 5.18
N CYS A 350 1.37 -12.49 4.66
CA CYS A 350 2.41 -13.12 5.45
C CYS A 350 3.49 -12.11 5.89
N TYR A 351 3.88 -12.10 7.17
CA TYR A 351 4.82 -11.11 7.72
C TYR A 351 6.24 -11.17 7.11
N LEU A 352 6.63 -12.33 6.58
CA LEU A 352 7.93 -12.56 5.94
C LEU A 352 7.89 -12.55 4.40
N CYS A 353 6.82 -12.03 3.80
CA CYS A 353 6.61 -12.12 2.34
C CYS A 353 7.69 -11.36 1.56
N PRO A 354 8.43 -12.00 0.62
CA PRO A 354 9.41 -11.29 -0.20
C PRO A 354 8.78 -10.26 -1.14
N SER A 355 7.46 -10.32 -1.36
CA SER A 355 6.72 -9.34 -2.17
C SER A 355 6.23 -8.12 -1.39
N ALA A 356 6.40 -8.07 -0.07
CA ALA A 356 6.10 -6.88 0.74
C ALA A 356 7.13 -5.77 0.51
N LEU A 357 6.78 -4.54 0.88
CA LEU A 357 7.74 -3.45 0.92
C LEU A 357 8.81 -3.73 1.99
N ASN A 358 10.01 -3.20 1.78
CA ASN A 358 11.10 -3.31 2.75
C ASN A 358 10.80 -2.47 3.99
N SER A 359 10.18 -1.31 3.82
CA SER A 359 9.62 -0.52 4.92
C SER A 359 8.64 -1.34 5.77
N GLU A 360 7.79 -2.16 5.14
CA GLU A 360 6.90 -3.08 5.88
C GLU A 360 7.70 -4.19 6.59
N PHE A 361 8.73 -4.77 5.95
CA PHE A 361 9.61 -5.76 6.61
C PHE A 361 10.30 -5.19 7.86
N LEU A 362 10.83 -3.97 7.80
CA LEU A 362 11.42 -3.29 8.96
C LEU A 362 10.36 -2.90 9.99
N ARG A 363 9.15 -2.54 9.53
CA ARG A 363 8.00 -2.29 10.41
C ARG A 363 7.58 -3.54 11.20
N VAL A 364 7.78 -4.74 10.67
CA VAL A 364 7.64 -5.98 11.45
C VAL A 364 8.66 -6.01 12.59
N GLY A 365 9.89 -5.56 12.38
CA GLY A 365 10.89 -5.42 13.45
C GLY A 365 10.46 -4.48 14.57
N ASP A 366 9.86 -3.34 14.22
CA ASP A 366 9.35 -2.37 15.20
C ASP A 366 8.20 -2.92 16.06
N LEU A 367 7.28 -3.67 15.44
CA LEU A 367 6.00 -4.04 16.05
C LEU A 367 5.94 -5.48 16.56
N TYR A 368 6.69 -6.38 15.94
CA TYR A 368 6.68 -7.82 16.18
C TYR A 368 8.12 -8.37 16.18
N PRO A 369 8.95 -7.96 17.16
CA PRO A 369 10.37 -8.30 17.18
C PRO A 369 10.61 -9.81 17.16
N GLU A 370 9.74 -10.62 17.77
CA GLU A 370 9.87 -12.09 17.75
C GLU A 370 9.70 -12.67 16.34
N LEU A 371 8.68 -12.23 15.60
CA LEU A 371 8.43 -12.66 14.22
C LEU A 371 9.57 -12.22 13.29
N PHE A 372 10.01 -10.96 13.47
CA PHE A 372 11.14 -10.41 12.72
C PHE A 372 12.42 -11.20 13.02
N ASN A 373 12.78 -11.38 14.29
CA ASN A 373 14.01 -12.05 14.70
C ASN A 373 14.06 -13.50 14.25
N ARG A 374 12.94 -14.23 14.28
CA ARG A 374 12.89 -15.60 13.77
C ARG A 374 13.29 -15.66 12.30
N TRP A 375 12.72 -14.78 11.47
CA TRP A 375 13.05 -14.75 10.04
C TRP A 375 14.45 -14.17 9.77
N PHE A 376 14.81 -13.08 10.44
CA PHE A 376 16.10 -12.42 10.33
C PHE A 376 17.25 -13.37 10.68
N ASN A 377 17.15 -14.12 11.78
CA ASN A 377 18.16 -15.09 12.17
C ASN A 377 18.30 -16.25 11.18
N TYR A 378 17.20 -16.65 10.52
CA TYR A 378 17.28 -17.62 9.43
C TYR A 378 18.06 -17.03 8.23
N LEU A 379 17.75 -15.80 7.83
CA LEU A 379 18.41 -15.11 6.72
C LEU A 379 19.91 -14.86 6.96
N ARG A 380 20.31 -14.61 8.20
CA ARG A 380 21.72 -14.36 8.59
C ARG A 380 22.66 -15.52 8.28
N LYS A 381 22.13 -16.73 8.08
CA LYS A 381 22.91 -17.89 7.62
C LYS A 381 23.42 -17.72 6.17
N PHE A 382 22.81 -16.83 5.39
CA PHE A 382 23.04 -16.69 3.95
C PHE A 382 23.40 -15.28 3.50
N TYR A 383 23.02 -14.26 4.28
CA TYR A 383 23.19 -12.85 3.92
C TYR A 383 23.82 -12.06 5.07
N ALA A 384 24.64 -11.06 4.71
CA ALA A 384 25.10 -10.05 5.67
C ALA A 384 23.92 -9.24 6.20
N GLU A 385 24.02 -8.76 7.44
CA GLU A 385 22.97 -7.98 8.11
C GLU A 385 22.51 -6.77 7.30
N GLU A 386 23.45 -5.98 6.79
CA GLU A 386 23.15 -4.80 5.96
C GLU A 386 22.42 -5.14 4.64
N ASP A 387 22.68 -6.35 4.10
CA ASP A 387 21.98 -6.85 2.91
C ASP A 387 20.56 -7.33 3.26
N ILE A 388 20.36 -7.86 4.48
CA ILE A 388 19.04 -8.25 4.99
C ILE A 388 18.16 -7.03 5.22
N LEU A 389 18.68 -6.02 5.91
CA LEU A 389 17.95 -4.79 6.26
C LEU A 389 17.51 -4.00 5.01
N ARG A 390 18.21 -4.14 3.89
CA ARG A 390 17.83 -3.55 2.58
C ARG A 390 17.00 -4.46 1.69
N GLY A 391 16.74 -5.68 2.17
CA GLY A 391 15.86 -6.64 1.52
C GLY A 391 16.44 -7.26 0.26
N PHE A 392 17.78 -7.34 0.12
CA PHE A 392 18.40 -7.94 -1.07
C PHE A 392 18.13 -9.44 -1.20
N TRP A 393 17.87 -10.13 -0.08
CA TRP A 393 17.43 -11.53 -0.04
C TRP A 393 16.13 -11.81 -0.81
N ARG A 394 15.35 -10.78 -1.13
CA ARG A 394 14.05 -10.93 -1.82
C ARG A 394 14.17 -11.29 -3.30
N TRP A 395 15.38 -11.40 -3.85
CA TRP A 395 15.62 -11.77 -5.25
C TRP A 395 16.70 -12.83 -5.36
N LYS A 396 16.55 -13.73 -6.34
CA LYS A 396 17.65 -14.63 -6.70
C LYS A 396 18.74 -13.86 -7.45
N GLU A 397 18.33 -12.98 -8.36
CA GLU A 397 19.21 -12.02 -9.02
C GLU A 397 18.67 -10.60 -8.83
N LEU A 398 19.51 -9.69 -8.34
CA LEU A 398 19.08 -8.31 -8.09
C LEU A 398 18.65 -7.61 -9.39
N PRO A 399 17.47 -6.97 -9.43
CA PRO A 399 17.08 -6.16 -10.57
C PRO A 399 17.99 -4.92 -10.70
N PRO A 400 18.06 -4.27 -11.88
CA PRO A 400 19.00 -3.17 -12.15
C PRO A 400 19.01 -2.06 -11.08
N LYS A 401 17.83 -1.63 -10.63
CA LYS A 401 17.70 -0.60 -9.58
C LYS A 401 18.27 -1.02 -8.22
N MET A 402 18.21 -2.31 -7.87
CA MET A 402 18.79 -2.82 -6.63
C MET A 402 20.30 -3.05 -6.76
N LYS A 403 20.80 -3.38 -7.96
CA LYS A 403 22.25 -3.37 -8.27
C LYS A 403 22.83 -1.96 -8.13
N GLU A 404 22.13 -0.94 -8.64
CA GLU A 404 22.49 0.47 -8.49
C GLU A 404 22.53 0.89 -7.01
N LEU A 405 21.50 0.56 -6.23
CA LEU A 405 21.48 0.79 -4.78
C LEU A 405 22.70 0.14 -4.10
N LYS A 406 23.04 -1.10 -4.46
CA LYS A 406 24.21 -1.80 -3.91
C LYS A 406 25.52 -1.09 -4.25
N ASN A 407 25.63 -0.45 -5.42
CA ASN A 407 26.80 0.36 -5.78
C ASN A 407 26.86 1.66 -4.97
N ILE A 408 25.75 2.38 -4.81
CA ILE A 408 25.66 3.60 -3.98
C ILE A 408 26.13 3.33 -2.55
N LEU A 409 25.77 2.17 -1.98
CA LEU A 409 26.18 1.77 -0.63
C LEU A 409 27.68 1.46 -0.54
N LYS A 410 28.27 0.88 -1.59
CA LYS A 410 29.72 0.66 -1.68
C LYS A 410 30.50 1.97 -1.81
N GLU A 411 29.93 2.98 -2.46
CA GLU A 411 30.55 4.31 -2.56
C GLU A 411 30.48 5.08 -1.24
N LYS A 412 29.37 4.97 -0.49
CA LYS A 412 29.22 5.60 0.83
C LYS A 412 30.08 4.99 1.94
N SER A 413 30.52 3.74 1.77
CA SER A 413 31.36 3.01 2.75
C SER A 413 32.86 3.17 2.49
N LYS A 414 33.23 3.82 1.39
CA LYS A 414 34.59 4.30 1.09
C LYS A 414 34.70 5.76 1.51
#